data_AF-A0A356NIH3-F1
#
_entry.id   AF-A0A356NIH3-F1
#
_cell.length_a   1.000
_cell.length_b   1.000
_cell.length_c   1.000
_cell.angle_alpha   90.00
_cell.angle_beta   90.00
_cell.angle_gamma   90.00
#
_symmetry.space_group_name_H-M   'P 1'
#
loop_
_entity.id
_entity.type
_entity.pdbx_description
1 polymer ?
#
loop_
_entity_poly.entity_id
_entity_poly.type
_entity_poly.pdbx_seq_one_letter_code
_entity_poly.pdbx_strand_id
1 'polypeptide(L)'
;DDPVERESTRLLCVATAGGQTSAEREFYIENILPLLGEDVPVEVLVKSFNGENDPEKIRMKMWGADTLEEVDGTTKQCSALRLISPDDPPIFMSYGMSPDAKKPSGDKDRVRGWLIHHVVFGTKLKEKADELGVEADLSYPGSGSKYSSDVAFLRDKLLEGK
;
A
#
# COMPACT_ATOMS: atom_id res chain seq x y z
N ASP A 1 29.82 -15.99 14.56
CA ASP A 1 28.60 -16.78 14.36
C ASP A 1 27.43 -16.04 14.95
N ASP A 2 26.73 -15.26 14.11
CA ASP A 2 25.49 -14.59 14.49
C ASP A 2 24.33 -15.58 14.33
N PRO A 3 23.64 -15.99 15.42
CA PRO A 3 22.50 -16.90 15.32
C PRO A 3 21.31 -16.31 14.55
N VAL A 4 21.23 -14.98 14.38
CA VAL A 4 20.17 -14.30 13.61
C VAL A 4 20.38 -14.46 12.10
N GLU A 5 21.63 -14.48 11.63
CA GLU A 5 21.95 -14.67 10.20
C GLU A 5 21.57 -16.07 9.68
N ARG A 6 21.43 -17.07 10.55
CA ARG A 6 21.13 -18.46 10.15
C ARG A 6 19.65 -18.80 10.07
N GLU A 7 18.75 -17.93 10.55
CA GLU A 7 17.30 -18.17 10.53
C GLU A 7 16.50 -17.03 9.89
N SER A 8 17.04 -16.45 8.80
CA SER A 8 16.18 -15.66 7.90
C SER A 8 15.27 -16.61 7.13
N THR A 9 14.08 -16.86 7.67
CA THR A 9 13.02 -17.54 6.92
C THR A 9 12.44 -16.53 5.95
N ARG A 10 12.83 -16.62 4.67
CA ARG A 10 12.11 -15.89 3.60
C ARG A 10 10.63 -16.23 3.70
N LEU A 11 9.78 -15.23 3.55
CA LEU A 11 8.33 -15.44 3.48
C LEU A 11 8.04 -16.37 2.28
N LEU A 12 7.13 -17.34 2.46
CA LEU A 12 6.72 -18.23 1.37
C LEU A 12 5.68 -17.57 0.45
N CYS A 13 4.81 -16.74 1.02
CA CYS A 13 3.79 -15.98 0.32
C CYS A 13 3.28 -14.85 1.23
N VAL A 14 2.63 -13.85 0.64
CA VAL A 14 2.04 -12.70 1.35
C VAL A 14 0.59 -12.53 0.90
N ALA A 15 -0.33 -12.37 1.84
CA ALA A 15 -1.74 -12.06 1.56
C ALA A 15 -2.16 -10.81 2.34
N THR A 16 -2.76 -9.83 1.66
CA THR A 16 -3.17 -8.55 2.26
C THR A 16 -4.61 -8.17 1.92
N ALA A 17 -5.23 -7.35 2.77
CA ALA A 17 -6.56 -6.78 2.58
C ALA A 17 -6.55 -5.27 2.82
N GLY A 18 -6.84 -4.49 1.78
CA GLY A 18 -6.88 -3.03 1.82
C GLY A 18 -5.54 -2.37 2.19
N GLY A 19 -4.41 -3.04 1.95
CA GLY A 19 -3.09 -2.57 2.37
C GLY A 19 -2.61 -1.34 1.61
N GLN A 20 -1.84 -0.47 2.26
CA GLN A 20 -1.11 0.60 1.60
C GLN A 20 0.29 0.09 1.22
N THR A 21 0.65 0.19 -0.06
CA THR A 21 1.93 -0.33 -0.57
C THR A 21 3.04 0.73 -0.62
N SER A 22 2.70 1.99 -0.36
CA SER A 22 3.62 3.11 -0.19
C SER A 22 3.05 4.13 0.80
N ALA A 23 3.93 4.76 1.55
CA ALA A 23 3.65 5.93 2.37
C ALA A 23 4.40 7.19 1.87
N GLU A 24 5.09 7.08 0.73
CA GLU A 24 5.90 8.16 0.16
C GLU A 24 5.00 9.31 -0.32
N ARG A 25 5.42 10.55 -0.06
CA ARG A 25 4.62 11.73 -0.40
C ARG A 25 4.33 11.82 -1.90
N GLU A 26 5.32 11.50 -2.71
CA GLU A 26 5.23 11.53 -4.17
C GLU A 26 4.19 10.54 -4.68
N PHE A 27 4.13 9.32 -4.10
CA PHE A 27 3.09 8.34 -4.45
C PHE A 27 1.69 8.92 -4.25
N TYR A 28 1.46 9.60 -3.12
CA TYR A 28 0.16 10.20 -2.83
C TYR A 28 -0.17 11.35 -3.78
N ILE A 29 0.80 12.21 -4.10
CA ILE A 29 0.59 13.32 -5.05
C ILE A 29 0.23 12.78 -6.43
N GLU A 30 0.91 11.74 -6.89
CA GLU A 30 0.75 11.20 -8.24
C GLU A 30 -0.48 10.30 -8.39
N ASN A 31 -0.84 9.53 -7.35
CA ASN A 31 -1.83 8.44 -7.47
C ASN A 31 -3.09 8.62 -6.61
N ILE A 32 -3.03 9.40 -5.54
CA ILE A 32 -4.13 9.56 -4.59
C ILE A 32 -4.79 10.93 -4.72
N LEU A 33 -4.01 12.01 -4.82
CA LEU A 33 -4.52 13.38 -4.97
C LEU A 33 -5.44 13.54 -6.19
N PRO A 34 -5.14 12.97 -7.38
CA PRO A 34 -6.01 13.12 -8.56
C PRO A 34 -7.41 12.52 -8.36
N LEU A 35 -7.55 11.55 -7.45
CA LEU A 35 -8.83 10.93 -7.11
C LEU A 35 -9.81 11.91 -6.43
N LEU A 36 -9.31 13.03 -5.90
CA LEU A 36 -10.12 14.06 -5.25
C LEU A 36 -10.69 15.10 -6.21
N GLY A 37 -10.12 15.20 -7.42
CA GLY A 37 -10.46 16.18 -8.45
C GLY A 37 -9.27 17.05 -8.85
N GLU A 38 -9.52 17.99 -9.76
CA GLU A 38 -8.55 19.01 -10.19
C GLU A 38 -8.39 20.10 -9.13
N ASP A 39 -7.22 20.76 -9.13
CA ASP A 39 -6.88 21.90 -8.27
C ASP A 39 -7.04 21.68 -6.75
N VAL A 40 -6.92 20.41 -6.31
CA VAL A 40 -6.98 20.06 -4.89
C VAL A 40 -5.60 20.27 -4.26
N PRO A 41 -5.46 21.11 -3.20
CA PRO A 41 -4.19 21.34 -2.54
C PRO A 41 -3.68 20.07 -1.85
N VAL A 42 -2.36 19.80 -1.92
CA VAL A 42 -1.76 18.57 -1.37
C VAL A 42 -1.98 18.42 0.14
N GLU A 43 -2.16 19.53 0.84
CA GLU A 43 -2.38 19.61 2.29
C GLU A 43 -3.64 18.87 2.72
N VAL A 44 -4.63 18.65 1.84
CA VAL A 44 -5.85 17.89 2.18
C VAL A 44 -5.58 16.42 2.49
N LEU A 45 -4.41 15.90 2.10
CA LEU A 45 -4.01 14.52 2.38
C LEU A 45 -3.59 14.33 3.84
N VAL A 46 -3.31 15.42 4.55
CA VAL A 46 -2.84 15.39 5.94
C VAL A 46 -4.01 15.72 6.88
N LYS A 47 -4.25 14.84 7.86
CA LYS A 47 -5.26 15.06 8.91
C LYS A 47 -4.59 15.67 10.13
N SER A 48 -5.25 16.61 10.79
CA SER A 48 -4.82 17.15 12.08
C SER A 48 -4.49 16.02 13.07
N PHE A 49 -3.39 16.16 13.79
CA PHE A 49 -2.88 15.13 14.70
C PHE A 49 -2.59 15.76 16.07
N ASN A 50 -3.32 15.33 17.11
CA ASN A 50 -3.19 15.85 18.47
C ASN A 50 -3.21 17.40 18.57
N GLY A 51 -4.11 18.04 17.82
CA GLY A 51 -4.25 19.51 17.79
C GLY A 51 -3.24 20.25 16.90
N GLU A 52 -2.27 19.55 16.31
CA GLU A 52 -1.40 20.09 15.27
C GLU A 52 -2.16 20.21 13.94
N ASN A 53 -1.94 21.31 13.22
CA ASN A 53 -2.55 21.56 11.90
C ASN A 53 -1.52 21.88 10.82
N ASP A 54 -0.26 22.10 11.18
CA ASP A 54 0.83 22.27 10.23
C ASP A 54 1.15 20.92 9.54
N PRO A 55 0.99 20.80 8.20
CA PRO A 55 1.15 19.53 7.49
C PRO A 55 2.54 18.90 7.66
N GLU A 56 3.60 19.72 7.71
CA GLU A 56 4.98 19.24 7.84
C GLU A 56 5.23 18.73 9.26
N LYS A 57 4.78 19.47 10.28
CA LYS A 57 4.87 19.02 11.68
C LYS A 57 4.06 17.76 11.93
N ILE A 58 2.89 17.62 11.30
CA ILE A 58 2.09 16.39 11.39
C ILE A 58 2.88 15.22 10.80
N ARG A 59 3.46 15.37 9.60
CA ARG A 59 4.26 14.31 8.97
C ARG A 59 5.44 13.90 9.86
N MET A 60 6.20 14.85 10.37
CA MET A 60 7.31 14.59 11.29
C MET A 60 6.85 13.84 12.55
N LYS A 61 5.75 14.29 13.18
CA LYS A 61 5.16 13.61 14.35
C LYS A 61 4.66 12.20 14.04
N MET A 62 4.02 12.00 12.89
CA MET A 62 3.47 10.69 12.48
C MET A 62 4.56 9.64 12.31
N TRP A 63 5.75 10.06 11.84
CA TRP A 63 6.87 9.17 11.57
C TRP A 63 7.96 9.21 12.66
N GLY A 64 7.76 9.96 13.73
CA GLY A 64 8.73 10.08 14.82
C GLY A 64 10.07 10.67 14.37
N ALA A 65 10.04 11.60 13.42
CA ALA A 65 11.21 12.22 12.80
C ALA A 65 11.34 13.70 13.19
N ASP A 66 12.57 14.22 13.17
CA ASP A 66 12.85 15.64 13.45
C ASP A 66 12.93 16.48 12.17
N THR A 67 13.09 15.83 11.02
CA THR A 67 13.17 16.47 9.69
C THR A 67 12.29 15.77 8.65
N LEU A 68 11.91 16.50 7.59
CA LEU A 68 11.20 15.90 6.45
C LEU A 68 12.06 14.91 5.66
N GLU A 69 13.38 15.10 5.63
CA GLU A 69 14.31 14.17 4.98
C GLU A 69 14.28 12.81 5.68
N GLU A 70 14.26 12.78 7.01
CA GLU A 70 14.11 11.53 7.78
C GLU A 70 12.74 10.87 7.56
N VAL A 71 11.66 11.66 7.44
CA VAL A 71 10.34 11.15 7.06
C VAL A 71 10.42 10.46 5.69
N ASP A 72 11.00 11.13 4.69
CA ASP A 72 11.11 10.61 3.33
C ASP A 72 12.03 9.37 3.29
N GLY A 73 13.10 9.34 4.08
CA GLY A 73 13.96 8.17 4.24
C GLY A 73 13.21 6.98 4.84
N THR A 74 12.48 7.20 5.92
CA THR A 74 11.73 6.15 6.63
C THR A 74 10.60 5.59 5.76
N THR A 75 9.82 6.46 5.11
CA THR A 75 8.73 6.03 4.22
C THR A 75 9.24 5.21 3.03
N LYS A 76 10.42 5.52 2.48
CA LYS A 76 11.09 4.71 1.46
C LYS A 76 11.51 3.33 1.97
N GLN A 77 12.00 3.25 3.21
CA GLN A 77 12.45 1.99 3.83
C GLN A 77 11.32 1.01 4.15
N CYS A 78 10.07 1.45 4.16
CA CYS A 78 8.90 0.58 4.38
C CYS A 78 7.94 0.51 3.17
N SER A 79 8.34 1.06 2.02
CA SER A 79 7.51 1.09 0.81
C SER A 79 7.63 -0.23 0.04
N ALA A 80 6.62 -1.10 0.16
CA ALA A 80 6.59 -2.36 -0.58
C ALA A 80 6.74 -2.15 -2.10
N LEU A 81 6.13 -1.09 -2.63
CA LEU A 81 6.26 -0.70 -4.04
C LEU A 81 7.71 -0.40 -4.45
N ARG A 82 8.50 0.17 -3.55
CA ARG A 82 9.91 0.51 -3.80
C ARG A 82 10.84 -0.67 -3.57
N LEU A 83 10.51 -1.52 -2.60
CA LEU A 83 11.38 -2.59 -2.12
C LEU A 83 11.23 -3.90 -2.90
N ILE A 84 10.11 -4.08 -3.61
CA ILE A 84 9.84 -5.32 -4.32
C ILE A 84 10.96 -5.67 -5.33
N SER A 85 11.40 -6.93 -5.31
CA SER A 85 12.48 -7.47 -6.15
C SER A 85 12.08 -8.81 -6.79
N PRO A 86 12.78 -9.28 -7.85
CA PRO A 86 12.41 -10.50 -8.57
C PRO A 86 12.37 -11.79 -7.74
N ASP A 87 13.02 -11.79 -6.58
CA ASP A 87 13.09 -12.92 -5.66
C ASP A 87 12.07 -12.83 -4.50
N ASP A 88 11.18 -11.84 -4.53
CA ASP A 88 10.08 -11.76 -3.58
C ASP A 88 9.05 -12.87 -3.77
N PRO A 89 8.35 -13.25 -2.68
CA PRO A 89 7.39 -14.34 -2.74
C PRO A 89 6.10 -13.94 -3.49
N PRO A 90 5.28 -14.93 -3.90
CA PRO A 90 3.95 -14.65 -4.43
C PRO A 90 3.13 -13.77 -3.49
N ILE A 91 2.40 -12.83 -4.08
CA ILE A 91 1.60 -11.83 -3.38
C ILE A 91 0.13 -11.96 -3.80
N PHE A 92 -0.75 -12.02 -2.81
CA PHE A 92 -2.18 -11.78 -2.98
C PHE A 92 -2.58 -10.46 -2.31
N MET A 93 -3.36 -9.66 -3.03
CA MET A 93 -3.89 -8.39 -2.53
C MET A 93 -5.38 -8.32 -2.78
N SER A 94 -6.15 -7.99 -1.76
CA SER A 94 -7.60 -7.75 -1.90
C SER A 94 -7.96 -6.31 -1.56
N TYR A 95 -8.86 -5.71 -2.34
CA TYR A 95 -9.40 -4.37 -2.09
C TYR A 95 -10.92 -4.36 -2.24
N GLY A 96 -11.60 -3.57 -1.42
CA GLY A 96 -13.05 -3.48 -1.39
C GLY A 96 -13.67 -2.62 -2.50
N MET A 97 -12.87 -2.10 -3.44
CA MET A 97 -13.34 -1.18 -4.47
C MET A 97 -12.65 -1.40 -5.82
N SER A 98 -13.36 -1.12 -6.91
CA SER A 98 -12.80 -1.12 -8.26
C SER A 98 -12.02 0.18 -8.54
N PRO A 99 -11.16 0.22 -9.58
CA PRO A 99 -10.39 1.42 -9.92
C PRO A 99 -11.25 2.64 -10.29
N ASP A 100 -12.47 2.41 -10.78
CA ASP A 100 -13.46 3.43 -11.17
C ASP A 100 -14.44 3.77 -10.04
N ALA A 101 -14.20 3.27 -8.82
CA ALA A 101 -15.06 3.55 -7.68
C ALA A 101 -15.18 5.06 -7.45
N LYS A 102 -16.43 5.54 -7.36
CA LYS A 102 -16.69 6.97 -7.18
C LYS A 102 -16.31 7.41 -5.76
N LYS A 103 -15.72 8.61 -5.65
CA LYS A 103 -15.50 9.28 -4.37
C LYS A 103 -16.81 9.28 -3.54
N PRO A 104 -16.80 8.77 -2.30
CA PRO A 104 -17.97 8.82 -1.43
C PRO A 104 -18.46 10.26 -1.22
N SER A 105 -19.78 10.46 -1.16
CA SER A 105 -20.36 11.75 -0.78
C SER A 105 -20.39 11.92 0.75
N GLY A 106 -20.29 13.16 1.21
CA GLY A 106 -20.45 13.52 2.62
C GLY A 106 -19.17 13.41 3.45
N ASP A 107 -19.26 12.67 4.56
CA ASP A 107 -18.31 12.61 5.68
C ASP A 107 -16.83 12.53 5.26
N LYS A 108 -16.01 13.43 5.83
CA LYS A 108 -14.56 13.50 5.61
C LYS A 108 -13.86 12.20 6.01
N ASP A 109 -14.31 11.52 7.06
CA ASP A 109 -13.69 10.27 7.50
C ASP A 109 -13.97 9.12 6.51
N ARG A 110 -15.14 9.11 5.85
CA ARG A 110 -15.44 8.15 4.77
C ARG A 110 -14.59 8.40 3.54
N VAL A 111 -14.41 9.66 3.14
CA VAL A 111 -13.50 10.02 2.04
C VAL A 111 -12.07 9.61 2.40
N ARG A 112 -11.63 9.87 3.63
CA ARG A 112 -10.30 9.48 4.10
C ARG A 112 -10.08 7.98 4.01
N GLY A 113 -11.02 7.18 4.53
CA GLY A 113 -10.97 5.72 4.47
C GLY A 113 -10.95 5.19 3.04
N TRP A 114 -11.73 5.82 2.15
CA TRP A 114 -11.69 5.53 0.71
C TRP A 114 -10.31 5.79 0.09
N LEU A 115 -9.63 6.89 0.46
CA LEU A 115 -8.30 7.20 -0.04
C LEU A 115 -7.23 6.20 0.44
N ILE A 116 -7.16 5.86 1.74
CA ILE A 116 -6.12 4.93 2.25
C ILE A 116 -6.33 3.48 1.82
N HIS A 117 -7.56 3.08 1.54
CA HIS A 117 -7.86 1.72 1.08
C HIS A 117 -8.18 1.67 -0.42
N HIS A 118 -7.78 2.70 -1.18
CA HIS A 118 -8.03 2.74 -2.62
C HIS A 118 -7.24 1.64 -3.34
N VAL A 119 -7.86 0.99 -4.32
CA VAL A 119 -7.23 -0.13 -5.07
C VAL A 119 -5.96 0.26 -5.83
N VAL A 120 -5.72 1.57 -6.02
CA VAL A 120 -4.53 2.09 -6.71
C VAL A 120 -3.21 1.63 -6.06
N PHE A 121 -3.20 1.42 -4.73
CA PHE A 121 -2.03 0.82 -4.06
C PHE A 121 -1.72 -0.57 -4.60
N GLY A 122 -2.75 -1.38 -4.80
CA GLY A 122 -2.65 -2.73 -5.33
C GLY A 122 -2.30 -2.75 -6.82
N THR A 123 -2.91 -1.87 -7.62
CA THR A 123 -2.61 -1.82 -9.06
C THR A 123 -1.17 -1.42 -9.31
N LYS A 124 -0.64 -0.43 -8.57
CA LYS A 124 0.76 0.00 -8.72
C LYS A 124 1.76 -1.05 -8.27
N LEU A 125 1.49 -1.74 -7.16
CA LEU A 125 2.37 -2.86 -6.75
C LEU A 125 2.30 -4.01 -7.74
N LYS A 126 1.11 -4.33 -8.28
CA LYS A 126 0.95 -5.36 -9.30
C LYS A 126 1.68 -5.01 -10.60
N GLU A 127 1.54 -3.80 -11.10
CA GLU A 127 2.29 -3.32 -12.29
C GLU A 127 3.79 -3.56 -12.09
N LYS A 128 4.32 -3.20 -10.91
CA LYS A 128 5.74 -3.39 -10.61
C LYS A 128 6.14 -4.87 -10.47
N ALA A 129 5.31 -5.67 -9.82
CA ALA A 129 5.51 -7.11 -9.68
C ALA A 129 5.54 -7.80 -11.06
N ASP A 130 4.62 -7.43 -11.95
CA ASP A 130 4.52 -7.98 -13.31
C ASP A 130 5.79 -7.63 -14.13
N GLU A 131 6.34 -6.41 -14.00
CA GLU A 131 7.63 -6.03 -14.62
C GLU A 131 8.81 -6.88 -14.14
N LEU A 132 8.79 -7.29 -12.86
CA LEU A 132 9.86 -8.05 -12.21
C LEU A 132 9.67 -9.57 -12.35
N GLY A 133 8.52 -10.02 -12.89
CA GLY A 133 8.16 -11.44 -12.95
C GLY A 133 7.76 -12.05 -11.60
N VAL A 134 7.41 -11.22 -10.62
CA VAL A 134 6.92 -11.66 -9.31
C VAL A 134 5.43 -11.98 -9.41
N GLU A 135 5.01 -13.15 -8.94
CA GLU A 135 3.60 -13.53 -8.95
C GLU A 135 2.79 -12.57 -8.05
N ALA A 136 1.87 -11.82 -8.64
CA ALA A 136 0.96 -10.93 -7.92
C ALA A 136 -0.48 -11.09 -8.41
N ASP A 137 -1.35 -11.62 -7.56
CA ASP A 137 -2.80 -11.70 -7.79
C ASP A 137 -3.53 -10.58 -7.06
N LEU A 138 -4.32 -9.80 -7.80
CA LEU A 138 -5.00 -8.62 -7.31
C LEU A 138 -6.51 -8.79 -7.43
N SER A 139 -7.18 -8.92 -6.28
CA SER A 139 -8.62 -9.10 -6.15
C SER A 139 -9.32 -7.79 -5.78
N TYR A 140 -10.29 -7.41 -6.59
CA TYR A 140 -11.25 -6.33 -6.33
C TYR A 140 -12.52 -6.57 -7.15
N PRO A 141 -13.64 -5.86 -6.90
CA PRO A 141 -14.85 -5.97 -7.70
C PRO A 141 -14.59 -5.78 -9.20
N GLY A 142 -14.83 -6.81 -10.01
CA GLY A 142 -14.58 -6.80 -11.46
C GLY A 142 -13.14 -7.13 -11.89
N SER A 143 -12.25 -7.48 -10.95
CA SER A 143 -10.93 -8.03 -11.27
C SER A 143 -11.03 -9.45 -11.86
N GLY A 144 -9.99 -9.87 -12.60
CA GLY A 144 -9.80 -11.24 -13.06
C GLY A 144 -8.93 -12.08 -12.12
N SER A 145 -9.01 -11.84 -10.80
CA SER A 145 -8.19 -12.51 -9.80
C SER A 145 -8.34 -14.04 -9.87
N LYS A 146 -7.20 -14.74 -9.80
CA LYS A 146 -7.14 -16.20 -9.83
C LYS A 146 -7.72 -16.81 -8.55
N TYR A 147 -7.50 -16.16 -7.40
CA TYR A 147 -7.90 -16.68 -6.09
C TYR A 147 -9.18 -16.00 -5.60
N SER A 148 -10.13 -16.80 -5.10
CA SER A 148 -11.41 -16.29 -4.59
C SER A 148 -11.30 -15.59 -3.23
N SER A 149 -10.20 -15.77 -2.51
CA SER A 149 -9.92 -15.20 -1.20
C SER A 149 -8.43 -15.31 -0.86
N ASP A 150 -8.00 -14.56 0.14
CA ASP A 150 -6.71 -14.72 0.82
C ASP A 150 -6.51 -16.14 1.34
N VAL A 151 -7.53 -16.75 1.94
CA VAL A 151 -7.47 -18.15 2.42
C VAL A 151 -7.24 -19.13 1.26
N ALA A 152 -7.90 -18.94 0.11
CA ALA A 152 -7.70 -19.80 -1.06
C ALA A 152 -6.25 -19.69 -1.59
N PHE A 153 -5.72 -18.47 -1.66
CA PHE A 153 -4.33 -18.23 -2.02
C PHE A 153 -3.35 -18.88 -1.02
N LEU A 154 -3.54 -18.65 0.28
CA LEU A 154 -2.67 -19.22 1.32
C LEU A 154 -2.70 -20.75 1.31
N ARG A 155 -3.86 -21.37 1.07
CA ARG A 155 -3.95 -22.83 0.93
C ARG A 155 -3.15 -23.34 -0.28
N ASP A 156 -3.29 -22.70 -1.43
CA ASP A 156 -2.52 -23.03 -2.63
C ASP A 156 -1.01 -22.94 -2.36
N LYS A 157 -0.54 -21.83 -1.79
CA LYS A 157 0.89 -21.59 -1.56
C LYS A 157 1.50 -22.42 -0.43
N LEU A 158 0.74 -22.70 0.63
CA LEU A 158 1.29 -23.35 1.83
C LEU A 158 1.04 -24.86 1.89
N LEU A 159 -0.01 -25.36 1.23
CA LEU A 159 -0.42 -26.76 1.30
C LEU A 159 -0.28 -27.50 -0.03
N GLU A 160 -0.59 -26.85 -1.15
CA GLU A 160 -0.70 -27.49 -2.47
C GLU A 160 0.55 -27.23 -3.34
N GLY A 161 1.31 -26.17 -3.06
CA GLY A 161 2.58 -25.81 -3.72
C GLY A 161 3.83 -26.55 -3.21
N LYS A 162 3.66 -27.74 -2.62
CA LYS A 162 4.76 -28.67 -2.32
C LYS A 162 5.01 -29.65 -3.46
#